data_AF-A0AA51MVL7-F1
#
_entry.id   AF-A0AA51MVL7-F1
#
_cell.length_a   1.000
_cell.length_b   1.000
_cell.length_c   1.000
_cell.angle_alpha   90.00
_cell.angle_beta   90.00
_cell.angle_gamma   90.00
#
_symmetry.space_group_name_H-M   'P 1'
#
loop_
_entity.id
_entity.type
_entity.pdbx_description
1 polymer ?
#
loop_
_entity_poly.entity_id
_entity_poly.type
_entity_poly.pdbx_seq_one_letter_code
_entity_poly.pdbx_strand_id
1 'polypeptide(L)'
;MALTLLVIACPGALVISTPVSIVAGIGNGAKLMGVLVKGGEIMENLGKIKVLAFDKTGTLTIGKPMVTHIKSYGIDEKELLRISAIGEGYSEHPLGRAIVAKAEKDLGKISEMPEESEIITGQGLKK
;
A
#
# COMPACT_ATOMS: atom_id res chain seq x y z
N MET A 1 13.78 18.48 -59.44
CA MET A 1 13.95 17.05 -59.08
C MET A 1 14.46 16.84 -57.66
N ALA A 2 15.33 17.71 -57.09
CA ALA A 2 15.80 17.55 -55.71
C ALA A 2 14.70 17.76 -54.64
N LEU A 3 13.88 18.83 -54.76
CA LEU A 3 12.80 19.12 -53.80
C LEU A 3 11.70 18.03 -53.77
N THR A 4 11.38 17.44 -54.92
CA THR A 4 10.39 16.35 -55.04
C THR A 4 10.85 15.08 -54.30
N LEU A 5 12.15 14.76 -54.34
CA LEU A 5 12.71 13.64 -53.57
C LEU A 5 12.69 13.94 -52.06
N LEU A 6 12.96 15.18 -51.65
CA LEU A 6 12.90 15.60 -50.24
C LEU A 6 11.48 15.46 -49.67
N VAL A 7 10.45 15.85 -50.42
CA VAL A 7 9.05 15.79 -49.98
C VAL A 7 8.57 14.33 -49.88
N ILE A 8 8.87 13.50 -50.87
CA ILE A 8 8.50 12.07 -50.85
C ILE A 8 9.23 11.31 -49.74
N ALA A 9 10.44 11.77 -49.38
CA ALA A 9 11.21 11.17 -48.30
C ALA A 9 10.65 11.47 -46.90
N CYS A 10 9.70 12.39 -46.73
CA CYS A 10 9.08 12.68 -45.43
C CYS A 10 8.10 11.56 -45.04
N PRO A 11 8.44 10.67 -44.09
CA PRO A 11 7.60 9.53 -43.77
C PRO A 11 6.62 9.96 -42.68
N GLY A 12 5.60 10.75 -43.02
CA GLY A 12 4.65 11.33 -42.06
C GLY A 12 4.02 10.28 -41.13
N ALA A 13 3.69 9.09 -41.65
CA ALA A 13 3.17 7.97 -40.86
C ALA A 13 4.17 7.45 -39.82
N LEU A 14 5.47 7.40 -40.16
CA LEU A 14 6.51 6.99 -39.22
C LEU A 14 6.65 8.01 -38.08
N VAL A 15 6.62 9.30 -38.40
CA VAL A 15 6.76 10.38 -37.40
C VAL A 15 5.63 10.35 -36.37
N ILE A 16 4.39 10.07 -36.79
CA ILE A 16 3.25 10.01 -35.86
C ILE A 16 3.07 8.68 -35.15
N SER A 17 3.72 7.61 -35.62
CA SER A 17 3.52 6.26 -35.09
C SER A 17 3.83 6.16 -33.59
N THR A 18 5.01 6.62 -33.18
CA THR A 18 5.48 6.60 -31.78
C THR A 18 4.57 7.35 -30.81
N PRO A 19 4.25 8.66 -31.00
CA PRO A 19 3.39 9.37 -30.05
C PRO A 19 1.98 8.78 -29.98
N VAL A 20 1.42 8.32 -31.10
CA VAL A 20 0.09 7.68 -31.12
C VAL A 20 0.11 6.37 -30.32
N SER A 21 1.10 5.50 -30.55
CA SER A 21 1.23 4.23 -29.83
C SER A 21 1.43 4.44 -28.32
N ILE A 22 2.23 5.43 -27.92
CA ILE A 22 2.46 5.74 -26.51
C ILE A 22 1.17 6.23 -25.84
N VAL A 23 0.50 7.22 -26.42
CA VAL A 23 -0.72 7.79 -25.84
C VAL A 23 -1.84 6.73 -25.77
N ALA A 24 -1.98 5.92 -26.82
CA ALA A 24 -2.91 4.80 -26.82
C ALA A 24 -2.57 3.76 -25.74
N GLY A 25 -1.28 3.43 -25.56
CA GLY A 25 -0.80 2.52 -24.53
C GLY A 25 -1.10 3.03 -23.11
N ILE A 26 -0.80 4.29 -22.84
CA ILE A 26 -1.08 4.93 -21.53
C ILE A 26 -2.58 4.97 -21.27
N GLY A 27 -3.39 5.41 -22.25
CA GLY A 27 -4.84 5.51 -22.12
C GLY A 27 -5.51 4.16 -21.86
N ASN A 28 -5.10 3.12 -22.61
CA ASN A 28 -5.61 1.77 -22.42
C ASN A 28 -5.14 1.15 -21.10
N GLY A 29 -3.87 1.37 -20.70
CA GLY A 29 -3.35 0.91 -19.41
C GLY A 29 -4.11 1.50 -18.23
N ALA A 30 -4.43 2.81 -18.28
CA ALA A 30 -5.22 3.45 -17.25
C ALA A 30 -6.66 2.94 -17.22
N LYS A 31 -7.32 2.84 -18.38
CA LYS A 31 -8.74 2.47 -18.47
C LYS A 31 -9.01 0.98 -18.18
N LEU A 32 -8.17 0.09 -18.70
CA LEU A 32 -8.42 -1.36 -18.66
C LEU A 32 -7.68 -2.05 -17.52
N MET A 33 -6.51 -1.53 -17.13
CA MET A 33 -5.62 -2.17 -16.16
C MET A 33 -5.45 -1.37 -14.86
N GLY A 34 -6.00 -0.16 -14.77
CA GLY A 34 -5.84 0.72 -13.61
C GLY A 34 -4.41 1.21 -13.39
N VAL A 35 -3.54 1.09 -14.40
CA VAL A 35 -2.12 1.49 -14.31
C VAL A 35 -1.95 2.89 -14.87
N LEU A 36 -1.57 3.84 -14.00
CA LEU A 36 -1.31 5.22 -14.40
C LEU A 36 0.17 5.43 -14.72
N VAL A 37 0.51 5.57 -16.00
CA VAL A 37 1.89 5.85 -16.45
C VAL A 37 2.07 7.34 -16.68
N LYS A 38 3.03 7.95 -15.97
CA LYS A 38 3.23 9.40 -15.96
C LYS A 38 4.21 9.85 -17.05
N GLY A 39 3.76 9.84 -18.31
CA GLY A 39 4.51 10.32 -19.48
C GLY A 39 5.07 9.21 -20.37
N GLY A 40 5.44 9.59 -21.60
CA GLY A 40 5.85 8.66 -22.65
C GLY A 40 7.22 8.02 -22.45
N GLU A 41 8.19 8.79 -21.95
CA GLU A 41 9.55 8.30 -21.66
C GLU A 41 9.52 7.13 -20.65
N ILE A 42 8.66 7.22 -19.63
CA ILE A 42 8.47 6.15 -18.66
C ILE A 42 7.93 4.89 -19.34
N MET A 43 6.97 5.03 -20.26
CA MET A 43 6.42 3.90 -21.03
C MET A 43 7.48 3.20 -21.89
N GLU A 44 8.35 3.96 -22.55
CA GLU A 44 9.46 3.41 -23.33
C GLU A 44 10.51 2.71 -22.45
N ASN A 45 10.84 3.31 -21.31
CA ASN A 45 11.79 2.73 -20.37
C ASN A 45 11.25 1.45 -19.72
N LEU A 46 9.95 1.41 -19.38
CA LEU A 46 9.27 0.22 -18.85
C LEU A 46 9.44 -1.00 -19.77
N GLY A 47 9.36 -0.81 -21.09
CA GLY A 47 9.56 -1.88 -22.07
C GLY A 47 10.97 -2.48 -22.12
N LYS A 48 11.96 -1.85 -21.48
CA LYS A 48 13.37 -2.29 -21.45
C LYS A 48 13.80 -2.84 -20.09
N ILE A 49 12.96 -2.75 -19.07
CA ILE A 49 13.30 -3.19 -17.70
C ILE A 49 13.51 -4.70 -17.67
N LYS A 50 14.58 -5.13 -16.97
CA LYS A 50 14.90 -6.55 -16.77
C LYS A 50 14.81 -7.00 -15.31
N VAL A 51 14.84 -6.04 -14.38
CA VAL A 51 14.88 -6.29 -12.94
C VAL A 51 13.88 -5.35 -12.28
N LEU A 52 13.10 -5.91 -11.38
CA LEU A 52 12.13 -5.16 -10.57
C LEU A 52 12.46 -5.38 -9.10
N ALA A 53 12.74 -4.28 -8.40
CA ALA A 53 12.90 -4.29 -6.95
C ALA A 53 11.61 -3.77 -6.33
N PHE A 54 11.01 -4.57 -5.45
CA PHE A 54 9.81 -4.19 -4.73
C PHE A 54 10.17 -3.71 -3.33
N ASP A 55 9.59 -2.59 -2.92
CA ASP A 55 9.53 -2.28 -1.50
C ASP A 55 8.56 -3.26 -0.80
N LYS A 56 8.78 -3.57 0.47
CA LYS A 56 7.91 -4.49 1.20
C LYS A 56 6.69 -3.76 1.77
N THR A 57 6.93 -2.65 2.47
CA THR A 57 5.89 -1.96 3.24
C THR A 57 5.06 -1.08 2.32
N GLY A 58 3.75 -1.28 2.26
CA GLY A 58 2.86 -0.51 1.38
C GLY A 58 2.84 -0.97 -0.09
N THR A 59 3.74 -1.86 -0.51
CA THR A 59 3.74 -2.48 -1.85
C THR A 59 3.39 -3.97 -1.77
N LEU A 60 4.27 -4.80 -1.19
CA LEU A 60 3.97 -6.23 -0.98
C LEU A 60 3.06 -6.48 0.21
N THR A 61 3.06 -5.57 1.18
CA THR A 61 2.28 -5.65 2.42
C THR A 61 1.45 -4.39 2.61
N ILE A 62 0.36 -4.50 3.36
CA ILE A 62 -0.62 -3.40 3.54
C ILE A 62 -0.08 -2.28 4.45
N GLY A 63 1.05 -2.48 5.13
CA GLY A 63 1.62 -1.50 6.07
C GLY A 63 0.78 -1.28 7.32
N LYS A 64 -0.20 -2.16 7.58
CA LYS A 64 -1.03 -2.16 8.79
C LYS A 64 -0.68 -3.39 9.63
N PRO A 65 -0.17 -3.24 10.86
CA PRO A 65 0.14 -4.37 11.72
C PRO A 65 -1.14 -5.13 12.11
N MET A 66 -1.02 -6.44 12.27
CA MET A 66 -2.10 -7.32 12.68
C MET A 66 -1.56 -8.33 13.68
N VAL A 67 -2.37 -8.68 14.68
CA VAL A 67 -2.04 -9.76 15.63
C VAL A 67 -2.14 -11.10 14.89
N THR A 68 -1.01 -11.79 14.75
CA THR A 68 -0.93 -13.10 14.09
C THR A 68 -0.94 -14.26 15.06
N HIS A 69 -0.34 -14.08 16.25
CA HIS A 69 -0.25 -15.11 17.28
C HIS A 69 -0.44 -14.48 18.66
N ILE A 70 -1.10 -15.22 19.54
CA ILE A 70 -1.25 -14.88 20.95
C ILE A 70 -0.59 -16.04 21.71
N LYS A 71 0.19 -15.71 22.74
CA LYS A 71 0.81 -16.71 23.61
C LYS A 71 0.64 -16.26 25.04
N SER A 72 -0.20 -16.96 25.79
CA SER A 72 -0.46 -16.65 27.20
C SER A 72 0.37 -17.52 28.13
N TYR A 73 0.60 -17.03 29.34
CA TYR A 73 1.27 -17.75 30.42
C TYR A 73 0.44 -17.60 31.69
N GLY A 74 -0.14 -18.69 32.19
CA GLY A 74 -0.94 -18.68 33.42
C GLY A 74 -2.34 -18.08 33.32
N ILE A 75 -2.75 -17.58 32.14
CA ILE A 75 -4.10 -17.11 31.83
C ILE A 75 -4.56 -17.60 30.46
N ASP A 76 -5.86 -17.55 30.18
CA ASP A 76 -6.41 -17.89 28.87
C ASP A 76 -6.03 -16.84 27.80
N GLU A 77 -5.85 -17.27 26.55
CA GLU A 77 -5.48 -16.36 25.44
C GLU A 77 -6.55 -15.31 25.17
N LYS A 78 -7.84 -15.64 25.33
CA LYS A 78 -8.93 -14.66 25.15
C LYS A 78 -8.94 -13.66 26.28
N GLU A 79 -8.65 -14.09 27.50
CA GLU A 79 -8.58 -13.17 28.64
C GLU A 79 -7.36 -12.24 28.52
N LEU A 80 -6.21 -12.75 28.09
CA LEU A 80 -5.04 -11.93 27.76
C LEU A 80 -5.38 -10.88 26.69
N LEU A 81 -6.05 -11.30 25.61
CA LEU A 81 -6.47 -10.41 24.53
C LEU A 81 -7.45 -9.33 25.02
N ARG A 82 -8.42 -9.72 25.86
CA ARG A 82 -9.42 -8.81 26.44
C ARG A 82 -8.74 -7.74 27.29
N ILE A 83 -7.88 -8.12 28.23
CA ILE A 83 -7.18 -7.18 29.12
C ILE A 83 -6.26 -6.26 28.31
N SER A 84 -5.53 -6.80 27.33
CA SER A 84 -4.63 -6.02 26.48
C SER A 84 -5.39 -4.99 25.65
N ALA A 85 -6.54 -5.35 25.10
CA ALA A 85 -7.38 -4.44 24.34
C ALA A 85 -8.01 -3.34 25.20
N ILE A 86 -8.38 -3.62 26.45
CA ILE A 86 -8.84 -2.61 27.40
C ILE A 86 -7.71 -1.60 27.65
N GLY A 87 -6.49 -2.08 27.96
CA GLY A 87 -5.33 -1.20 28.19
C GLY A 87 -4.98 -0.33 26.97
N GLU A 88 -5.08 -0.89 25.76
CA GLU A 88 -4.78 -0.21 24.50
C GLU A 88 -5.95 0.62 23.93
N GLY A 89 -7.09 0.70 24.63
CA GLY A 89 -8.30 1.35 24.13
C GLY A 89 -8.14 2.84 23.75
N TYR A 90 -7.19 3.56 24.38
CA TYR A 90 -6.85 4.95 24.09
C TYR A 90 -5.58 5.12 23.23
N SER A 91 -5.00 4.01 22.77
CA SER A 91 -3.73 4.01 22.05
C SER A 91 -3.91 4.42 20.58
N GLU A 92 -3.33 5.55 20.20
CA GLU A 92 -3.20 5.93 18.78
C GLU A 92 -2.10 5.12 18.06
N HIS A 93 -1.31 4.35 18.81
CA HIS A 93 -0.22 3.57 18.26
C HIS A 93 -0.76 2.46 17.34
N PRO A 94 -0.18 2.25 16.13
CA PRO A 94 -0.64 1.22 15.20
C PRO A 94 -0.71 -0.19 15.80
N LEU A 95 0.19 -0.52 16.74
CA LEU A 95 0.16 -1.81 17.44
C LEU A 95 -1.02 -1.93 18.42
N GLY A 96 -1.34 -0.88 19.18
CA GLY A 96 -2.48 -0.85 20.08
C GLY A 96 -3.79 -1.03 19.32
N ARG A 97 -3.95 -0.29 18.22
CA ARG A 97 -5.10 -0.45 17.31
C ARG A 97 -5.21 -1.86 16.73
N ALA A 98 -4.09 -2.53 16.44
CA ALA A 98 -4.10 -3.91 15.97
C ALA A 98 -4.61 -4.90 17.03
N ILE A 99 -4.28 -4.67 18.31
CA ILE A 99 -4.76 -5.47 19.45
C ILE A 99 -6.26 -5.27 19.65
N VAL A 100 -6.72 -4.01 19.72
CA VAL A 100 -8.14 -3.66 19.88
C VAL A 100 -8.96 -4.25 18.72
N ALA A 101 -8.52 -4.07 17.47
CA ALA A 101 -9.21 -4.62 16.31
C ALA A 101 -9.29 -6.16 16.32
N LYS A 102 -8.24 -6.85 16.80
CA LYS A 102 -8.24 -8.31 16.96
C LYS A 102 -9.24 -8.73 18.03
N ALA A 103 -9.28 -8.03 19.16
CA ALA A 103 -10.18 -8.33 20.26
C ALA A 103 -11.65 -8.06 19.89
N GLU A 104 -11.95 -6.96 19.21
CA GLU A 104 -13.31 -6.66 18.71
C GLU A 104 -13.79 -7.72 17.72
N LYS A 105 -12.90 -8.23 16.87
CA LYS A 105 -13.21 -9.28 15.91
C LYS A 105 -13.49 -10.63 16.57
N ASP A 106 -12.70 -11.01 17.57
CA ASP A 106 -12.73 -12.36 18.16
C ASP A 106 -13.68 -12.48 19.36
N LEU A 107 -13.86 -11.40 20.12
CA LEU A 107 -14.62 -11.38 21.39
C LEU A 107 -15.87 -10.49 21.33
N GLY A 108 -16.03 -9.71 20.25
CA GLY A 108 -17.07 -8.70 20.13
C GLY A 108 -16.66 -7.36 20.73
N LYS A 109 -17.55 -6.37 20.68
CA LYS A 109 -17.25 -4.99 21.06
C LYS A 109 -16.82 -4.89 22.53
N ILE A 110 -15.58 -4.48 22.76
CA ILE A 110 -15.07 -4.23 24.11
C ILE A 110 -15.48 -2.82 24.52
N SER A 111 -16.32 -2.74 25.55
CA SER A 111 -16.90 -1.48 26.05
C SER A 111 -16.23 -1.00 27.34
N GLU A 112 -15.40 -1.85 27.94
CA GLU A 112 -14.63 -1.54 29.13
C GLU A 112 -13.47 -0.61 28.75
N MET A 113 -13.38 0.55 29.41
CA MET A 113 -12.28 1.50 29.25
C MET A 113 -11.51 1.60 30.58
N PRO A 114 -10.18 1.77 30.53
CA PRO A 114 -9.39 1.98 31.72
C PRO A 114 -9.71 3.36 32.33
N GLU A 115 -9.78 3.44 33.66
CA GLU A 115 -10.07 4.67 34.39
C GLU A 115 -8.97 5.73 34.23
N GLU A 116 -7.71 5.30 34.14
CA GLU A 116 -6.53 6.13 33.90
C GLU A 116 -5.62 5.45 32.88
N SER A 117 -4.92 6.26 32.08
CA SER A 117 -4.00 5.80 31.05
C SER A 117 -2.92 6.85 30.80
N GLU A 118 -1.65 6.46 30.94
CA GLU A 118 -0.48 7.31 30.70
C GLU A 118 0.40 6.69 29.60
N ILE A 119 0.71 7.48 28.57
CA ILE A 119 1.67 7.07 27.53
C ILE A 119 3.08 7.37 28.01
N ILE A 120 3.87 6.33 28.24
CA ILE A 120 5.29 6.44 28.54
C ILE A 120 6.07 6.30 27.24
N THR A 121 6.67 7.39 26.79
CA THR A 121 7.42 7.43 25.51
C THR A 121 8.53 6.38 25.52
N GLY A 122 8.52 5.49 24.53
CA GLY A 122 9.49 4.40 24.39
C GLY A 122 9.26 3.18 25.28
N GLN A 123 8.23 3.17 26.13
CA GLN A 123 7.92 2.06 27.05
C GLN A 123 6.48 1.53 26.92
N GLY A 124 5.58 2.29 26.28
CA GLY A 124 4.21 1.86 25.99
C GLY A 124 3.19 2.59 26.85
N LEU A 125 2.13 1.89 27.24
CA LEU A 125 1.05 2.42 28.07
C LEU A 125 1.17 1.88 29.49
N LYS A 126 0.93 2.77 30.45
CA LYS A 126 0.80 2.43 31.86
C LYS A 126 -0.60 2.81 32.34
N LYS A 127 -1.19 1.93 33.13
CA LYS A 127 -2.38 2.22 33.93
C LYS A 127 -1.97 2.84 35.26
#